data_AF-A0A2E9KNJ2-F1
#
_entry.id   AF-A0A2E9KNJ2-F1
#
_cell.length_a   1.000
_cell.length_b   1.000
_cell.length_c   1.000
_cell.angle_alpha   90.00
_cell.angle_beta   90.00
_cell.angle_gamma   90.00
#
_symmetry.space_group_name_H-M   'P 1'
#
loop_
_entity.id
_entity.type
_entity.pdbx_description
1 polymer ?
#
loop_
_entity_poly.entity_id
_entity_poly.type
_entity_poly.pdbx_seq_one_letter_code
_entity_poly.pdbx_strand_id
1 'polypeptide(L)'
;MCRLEDGKDPVRKVTNCEPWLDDNQKPIGISVTAESFLWNQVRRMASAITGIVSGDYDLDYVYEALKNPHIPVDMGMGTSRGLILWEINHASLGGLGMGSTPDTGIFSIPPQSIRGHKTWMSLSDLEMSTMINSEWIKEIGLS
;
A
#
# COMPACT_ATOMS: atom_id res chain seq x y z
N MET A 1 -1.57 14.23 10.49
CA MET A 1 -0.12 14.27 10.17
C MET A 1 0.56 12.93 10.44
N CYS A 2 1.66 12.63 9.73
CA CYS A 2 2.63 11.62 10.18
C CYS A 2 3.21 12.08 11.52
N ARG A 3 3.35 11.19 12.50
CA ARG A 3 3.93 11.59 13.79
C ARG A 3 5.43 11.71 13.62
N LEU A 4 5.96 12.91 13.89
CA LEU A 4 7.39 13.12 14.09
C LEU A 4 7.74 12.56 15.47
N GLU A 5 8.73 11.67 15.52
CA GLU A 5 9.33 11.31 16.80
C GLU A 5 10.37 12.39 17.15
N ASP A 6 10.31 12.90 18.37
CA ASP A 6 11.20 13.99 18.81
C ASP A 6 12.67 13.61 18.60
N GLY A 7 13.40 14.47 17.88
CA GLY A 7 14.82 14.28 17.58
C GLY A 7 15.16 13.37 16.40
N LYS A 8 14.17 12.85 15.64
CA LYS A 8 14.44 12.06 14.43
C LYS A 8 14.19 12.89 13.17
N ASP A 9 15.12 12.80 12.22
CA ASP A 9 14.95 13.35 10.87
C ASP A 9 13.69 12.73 10.23
N PRO A 10 12.72 13.52 9.72
CA PRO A 10 11.55 13.00 9.02
C PRO A 10 11.81 12.57 7.58
N VAL A 11 12.96 12.94 7.00
CA VAL A 11 13.29 12.58 5.63
C VAL A 11 13.43 11.06 5.55
N ARG A 12 12.68 10.45 4.62
CA ARG A 12 12.73 9.02 4.33
C ARG A 12 13.03 8.82 2.86
N LYS A 13 13.89 7.85 2.58
CA LYS A 13 14.21 7.47 1.21
C LYS A 13 13.32 6.31 0.78
N VAL A 14 12.36 6.62 -0.08
CA VAL A 14 11.59 5.62 -0.84
C VAL A 14 12.46 5.18 -2.01
N THR A 15 12.78 3.88 -2.08
CA THR A 15 13.60 3.30 -3.14
C THR A 15 12.75 2.85 -4.33
N ASN A 16 11.51 2.39 -4.08
CA ASN A 16 10.57 2.06 -5.13
C ASN A 16 9.13 2.45 -4.73
N CYS A 17 8.35 2.88 -5.71
CA CYS A 17 6.91 3.15 -5.58
C CYS A 17 6.25 2.88 -6.92
N GLU A 18 5.61 1.72 -7.05
CA GLU A 18 5.07 1.23 -8.32
C GLU A 18 3.62 0.75 -8.17
N PRO A 19 2.82 0.78 -9.24
CA PRO A 19 1.49 0.17 -9.20
C PRO A 19 1.63 -1.34 -8.99
N TRP A 20 0.84 -1.88 -8.06
CA TRP A 20 0.67 -3.33 -7.95
C TRP A 20 -0.42 -3.73 -8.93
N LEU A 21 -0.01 -4.52 -9.94
CA LEU A 21 -0.88 -5.00 -11.02
C LEU A 21 -1.29 -6.45 -10.77
N ASP A 22 -2.51 -6.80 -11.16
CA ASP A 22 -2.94 -8.19 -11.27
C ASP A 22 -2.40 -8.86 -12.56
N ASP A 23 -2.69 -10.15 -12.72
CA ASP A 23 -2.29 -10.93 -13.90
C ASP A 23 -2.82 -10.36 -15.23
N ASN A 24 -3.87 -9.53 -15.19
CA ASN A 24 -4.46 -8.86 -16.34
C ASN A 24 -3.93 -7.43 -16.54
N GLN A 25 -2.84 -7.05 -15.87
CA GLN A 25 -2.24 -5.71 -15.91
C GLN A 25 -3.14 -4.60 -15.35
N LYS A 26 -4.14 -4.96 -14.53
CA LYS A 26 -5.02 -3.99 -13.88
C LYS A 26 -4.42 -3.54 -12.55
N PRO A 27 -4.35 -2.23 -12.28
CA PRO A 27 -3.95 -1.74 -10.96
C PRO A 27 -4.91 -2.18 -9.87
N ILE A 28 -4.38 -2.85 -8.85
CA ILE A 28 -5.09 -3.31 -7.66
C ILE A 28 -4.55 -2.67 -6.37
N GLY A 29 -3.41 -2.00 -6.44
CA GLY A 29 -2.83 -1.29 -5.31
C GLY A 29 -1.52 -0.60 -5.69
N ILE A 30 -0.69 -0.35 -4.66
CA ILE A 30 0.67 0.17 -4.81
C ILE A 30 1.63 -0.71 -4.02
N SER A 31 2.83 -0.92 -4.56
CA SER A 31 3.96 -1.51 -3.86
C SER A 31 4.95 -0.40 -3.53
N VAL A 32 5.40 -0.34 -2.27
CA VAL A 32 6.31 0.71 -1.80
C VAL A 32 7.45 0.07 -1.02
N THR A 33 8.67 0.36 -1.43
CA THR A 33 9.90 -0.08 -0.77
C THR A 33 10.67 1.14 -0.30
N ALA A 34 11.13 1.11 0.95
CA ALA A 34 11.91 2.19 1.55
C ALA A 34 12.87 1.63 2.62
N GLU A 35 13.89 2.40 2.97
CA GLU A 35 14.79 2.06 4.08
C GLU A 35 14.06 2.05 5.43
N SER A 36 13.07 2.94 5.58
CA SER A 36 12.14 2.96 6.70
C SER A 36 10.92 3.82 6.37
N PHE A 37 9.87 3.70 7.18
CA PHE A 37 8.64 4.48 7.04
C PHE A 37 8.34 5.28 8.31
N LEU A 38 7.80 6.49 8.16
CA LEU A 38 7.16 7.22 9.25
C LEU A 38 5.80 6.62 9.58
N TRP A 39 5.31 6.93 10.78
CA TRP A 39 3.96 6.55 11.20
C TRP A 39 2.90 7.03 10.20
N ASN A 40 2.09 6.10 9.70
CA ASN A 40 1.07 6.31 8.67
C ASN A 40 1.58 6.80 7.30
N GLN A 41 2.89 6.78 7.00
CA GLN A 41 3.42 7.29 5.73
C GLN A 41 2.79 6.61 4.51
N VAL A 42 2.80 5.27 4.48
CA VAL A 42 2.24 4.49 3.35
C VAL A 42 0.74 4.75 3.18
N ARG A 43 -0.02 4.83 4.28
CA ARG A 43 -1.46 5.13 4.24
C ARG A 43 -1.75 6.54 3.71
N ARG A 44 -0.88 7.51 3.99
CA ARG A 44 -0.99 8.87 3.46
C ARG A 44 -0.60 8.94 2.00
N MET A 45 0.42 8.19 1.57
CA MET A 45 0.76 8.04 0.14
C MET A 45 -0.42 7.44 -0.64
N ALA A 46 -1.03 6.36 -0.13
CA ALA A 46 -2.23 5.78 -0.73
C ALA A 46 -3.40 6.78 -0.82
N SER A 47 -3.64 7.55 0.24
CA SER A 47 -4.66 8.62 0.22
C SER A 47 -4.37 9.67 -0.84
N ALA A 48 -3.12 10.13 -0.92
CA ALA A 48 -2.66 11.11 -1.91
C ALA A 48 -2.98 10.63 -3.33
N ILE A 49 -2.59 9.40 -3.66
CA ILE A 49 -2.82 8.78 -4.98
C ILE A 49 -4.32 8.65 -5.27
N THR A 50 -5.11 8.17 -4.32
CA THR A 50 -6.58 8.04 -4.49
C THR A 50 -7.24 9.38 -4.79
N GLY A 51 -6.85 10.47 -4.11
CA GLY A 51 -7.42 11.79 -4.40
C GLY A 51 -7.04 12.31 -5.78
N ILE A 52 -5.83 12.03 -6.28
CA ILE A 52 -5.47 12.33 -7.69
C ILE A 52 -6.38 11.58 -8.66
N VAL A 53 -6.52 10.26 -8.46
CA VAL A 53 -7.33 9.40 -9.35
C VAL A 53 -8.81 9.77 -9.31
N SER A 54 -9.31 10.23 -8.16
CA SER A 54 -10.70 10.66 -7.97
C SER A 54 -10.96 12.08 -8.48
N GLY A 55 -9.91 12.85 -8.78
CA GLY A 55 -9.99 14.25 -9.22
C GLY A 55 -10.20 15.25 -8.09
N ASP A 56 -9.92 14.87 -6.83
CA ASP A 56 -10.00 15.77 -5.67
C ASP A 56 -8.91 16.85 -5.71
N TYR A 57 -7.77 16.53 -6.30
CA TYR A 57 -6.66 17.45 -6.58
C TYR A 57 -5.79 16.91 -7.73
N ASP A 58 -4.97 17.77 -8.32
CA ASP A 58 -4.09 17.41 -9.44
C ASP A 58 -2.71 16.91 -8.98
N LEU A 59 -1.91 16.47 -9.96
CA LEU A 59 -0.53 16.02 -9.72
C LEU A 59 0.37 17.16 -9.24
N ASP A 60 0.14 18.39 -9.72
CA ASP A 60 0.93 19.56 -9.36
C ASP A 60 0.78 19.88 -7.87
N TYR A 61 -0.41 19.70 -7.30
CA TYR A 61 -0.67 19.85 -5.88
C TYR A 61 0.17 18.90 -5.02
N VAL A 62 0.29 17.63 -5.41
CA VAL A 62 1.13 16.65 -4.70
C VAL A 62 2.62 16.98 -4.89
N TYR A 63 3.00 17.39 -6.09
CA TYR A 63 4.37 17.79 -6.40
C TYR A 63 4.84 18.99 -5.57
N GLU A 64 4.00 20.01 -5.44
CA GLU A 64 4.30 21.19 -4.61
C GLU A 64 4.37 20.85 -3.12
N ALA A 65 3.53 19.93 -2.64
CA ALA A 65 3.61 19.46 -1.25
C ALA A 65 4.94 18.73 -0.97
N LEU A 66 5.47 17.97 -1.93
CA LEU A 66 6.77 17.31 -1.83
C LEU A 66 7.94 18.31 -1.87
N LYS A 67 7.83 19.37 -2.69
CA LYS A 67 8.84 20.43 -2.78
C LYS A 67 8.89 21.35 -1.57
N ASN A 68 7.76 21.56 -0.91
CA ASN A 68 7.62 22.49 0.20
C ASN A 68 7.26 21.77 1.50
N PRO A 69 8.13 20.89 2.04
CA PRO A 69 7.81 20.04 3.19
C PRO A 69 7.54 20.81 4.49
N HIS A 70 7.93 22.09 4.56
CA HIS A 70 7.65 22.97 5.69
C HIS A 70 6.23 23.53 5.70
N ILE A 71 5.52 23.43 4.58
CA ILE A 71 4.13 23.87 4.45
C ILE A 71 3.23 22.66 4.75
N PRO A 72 2.41 22.71 5.81
CA PRO A 72 1.58 21.58 6.18
C PRO A 72 0.45 21.38 5.18
N VAL A 73 0.36 20.18 4.63
CA VAL A 73 -0.70 19.75 3.71
C VAL A 73 -1.34 18.47 4.24
N ASP A 74 -2.68 18.38 4.18
CA ASP A 74 -3.41 17.16 4.54
C ASP A 74 -4.19 16.63 3.33
N MET A 75 -3.73 15.49 2.79
CA MET A 75 -4.39 14.74 1.71
C MET A 75 -5.18 13.54 2.27
N GLY A 76 -5.53 13.59 3.55
CA GLY A 76 -6.23 12.52 4.24
C GLY A 76 -5.31 11.38 4.69
N MET A 77 -5.94 10.26 5.02
CA MET A 77 -5.28 9.04 5.46
C MET A 77 -6.06 7.84 4.95
N GLY A 78 -5.40 7.00 4.16
CA GLY A 78 -5.98 5.77 3.66
C GLY A 78 -6.37 4.84 4.80
N THR A 79 -7.27 3.89 4.51
CA THR A 79 -7.60 2.81 5.44
C THR A 79 -6.37 1.99 5.80
N SER A 80 -6.35 1.36 6.98
CA SER A 80 -5.34 0.35 7.31
C SER A 80 -5.64 -1.00 6.65
N ARG A 81 -6.86 -1.18 6.13
CA ARG A 81 -7.27 -2.36 5.37
C ARG A 81 -6.45 -2.42 4.08
N GLY A 82 -5.87 -3.59 3.80
CA GLY A 82 -4.99 -3.78 2.65
C GLY A 82 -3.56 -3.25 2.80
N LEU A 83 -3.19 -2.69 3.96
CA LEU A 83 -1.78 -2.44 4.27
C LEU A 83 -1.13 -3.75 4.71
N ILE A 84 -0.24 -4.28 3.88
CA ILE A 84 0.43 -5.56 4.09
C ILE A 84 1.94 -5.28 4.17
N LEU A 85 2.58 -5.76 5.23
CA LEU A 85 4.03 -5.86 5.27
C LEU A 85 4.42 -7.13 4.53
N TRP A 86 4.96 -6.96 3.32
CA TRP A 86 5.25 -8.08 2.44
C TRP A 86 6.66 -8.65 2.64
N GLU A 87 7.66 -7.79 2.75
CA GLU A 87 9.06 -8.19 2.85
C GLU A 87 9.84 -7.26 3.76
N ILE A 88 10.81 -7.82 4.49
CA ILE A 88 11.84 -7.10 5.24
C ILE A 88 13.20 -7.57 4.74
N ASN A 89 13.88 -6.74 3.96
CA ASN A 89 15.25 -7.00 3.56
C ASN A 89 16.22 -6.45 4.62
N HIS A 90 16.84 -7.33 5.39
CA HIS A 90 17.85 -6.96 6.38
C HIS A 90 18.97 -8.01 6.43
N ALA A 91 20.23 -7.55 6.40
CA ALA A 91 21.41 -8.40 6.33
C ALA A 91 21.49 -9.41 7.49
N SER A 92 21.05 -9.03 8.70
CA SER A 92 21.06 -9.93 9.86
C SER A 92 19.95 -11.00 9.83
N LEU A 93 18.94 -10.83 9.00
CA LEU A 93 17.80 -11.73 8.91
C LEU A 93 17.90 -12.66 7.68
N GLY A 94 18.95 -12.51 6.86
CA GLY A 94 19.06 -13.22 5.59
C GLY A 94 18.01 -12.82 4.55
N GLY A 95 17.28 -11.72 4.80
CA GLY A 95 16.00 -11.41 4.15
C GLY A 95 14.83 -12.19 4.79
N LEU A 96 13.76 -11.48 5.18
CA LEU A 96 12.49 -12.09 5.56
C LEU A 96 11.46 -11.73 4.49
N GLY A 97 10.89 -12.75 3.85
CA GLY A 97 9.83 -12.60 2.86
C GLY A 97 9.99 -13.59 1.71
N MET A 98 8.98 -13.61 0.85
CA MET A 98 8.83 -14.66 -0.17
C MET A 98 9.68 -14.41 -1.44
N GLY A 99 10.28 -13.22 -1.60
CA GLY A 99 11.00 -12.83 -2.82
C GLY A 99 10.15 -12.88 -4.10
N SER A 100 8.83 -12.98 -3.94
CA SER A 100 7.84 -13.13 -4.99
C SER A 100 6.76 -12.06 -4.84
N THR A 101 6.02 -11.82 -5.91
CA THR A 101 4.74 -11.12 -5.83
C THR A 101 3.65 -12.12 -5.43
N PRO A 102 2.71 -11.74 -4.55
CA PRO A 102 1.61 -12.63 -4.19
C PRO A 102 0.74 -12.97 -5.40
N ASP A 103 0.17 -14.18 -5.39
CA ASP A 103 -0.86 -14.59 -6.35
C ASP A 103 -2.16 -13.82 -6.10
N THR A 104 -2.61 -13.07 -7.10
CA THR A 104 -3.81 -12.22 -7.02
C THR A 104 -4.98 -12.76 -7.84
N GLY A 105 -4.86 -13.96 -8.40
CA GLY A 105 -5.90 -14.57 -9.25
C GLY A 105 -7.23 -14.82 -8.53
N ILE A 106 -7.23 -14.79 -7.20
CA ILE A 106 -8.43 -14.93 -6.36
C ILE A 106 -9.22 -13.63 -6.16
N PHE A 107 -8.67 -12.47 -6.56
CA PHE A 107 -9.31 -11.18 -6.31
C PHE A 107 -10.49 -10.95 -7.24
N SER A 108 -11.64 -10.62 -6.65
CA SER A 108 -12.85 -10.34 -7.42
C SER A 108 -12.89 -8.88 -7.90
N ILE A 109 -13.57 -8.66 -9.01
CA ILE A 109 -13.78 -7.32 -9.57
C ILE A 109 -14.86 -6.60 -8.76
N PRO A 110 -14.66 -5.32 -8.40
CA PRO A 110 -15.68 -4.55 -7.68
C PRO A 110 -16.98 -4.46 -8.48
N PRO A 111 -18.15 -4.67 -7.84
CA PRO A 111 -19.43 -4.55 -8.50
C PRO A 111 -19.73 -3.07 -8.81
N GLN A 112 -20.43 -2.83 -9.92
CA GLN A 112 -20.86 -1.48 -10.33
C GLN A 112 -21.91 -0.87 -9.39
N SER A 113 -22.67 -1.71 -8.67
CA SER A 113 -23.72 -1.24 -7.78
C SER A 113 -23.16 -0.79 -6.41
N ILE A 114 -23.59 0.38 -5.94
CA ILE A 114 -23.22 0.91 -4.61
C ILE A 114 -23.57 -0.08 -3.49
N ARG A 115 -24.72 -0.75 -3.58
CA ARG A 115 -25.16 -1.72 -2.56
C ARG A 115 -24.27 -2.95 -2.53
N GLY A 116 -23.90 -3.46 -3.70
CA GLY A 116 -22.96 -4.58 -3.83
C GLY A 116 -21.56 -4.21 -3.32
N HIS A 117 -21.15 -2.95 -3.46
CA HIS A 117 -19.82 -2.49 -3.06
C HIS A 117 -19.54 -2.73 -1.58
N LYS A 118 -20.51 -2.51 -0.67
CA LYS A 118 -20.30 -2.75 0.77
C LYS A 118 -20.04 -4.22 1.07
N THR A 119 -20.81 -5.13 0.48
CA THR A 119 -20.60 -6.57 0.64
C THR A 119 -19.29 -7.00 0.01
N TRP A 120 -18.96 -6.44 -1.16
CA TRP A 120 -17.71 -6.71 -1.85
C TRP A 120 -16.49 -6.25 -1.05
N MET A 121 -16.54 -5.11 -0.34
CA MET A 121 -15.46 -4.70 0.57
C MET A 121 -15.19 -5.71 1.69
N SER A 122 -16.22 -6.40 2.18
CA SER A 122 -16.04 -7.48 3.16
C SER A 122 -15.48 -8.74 2.52
N LEU A 123 -15.87 -9.06 1.28
CA LEU A 123 -15.30 -10.14 0.50
C LEU A 123 -13.81 -9.90 0.21
N SER A 124 -13.43 -8.67 -0.18
CA SER A 124 -12.03 -8.33 -0.47
C SER A 124 -11.12 -8.52 0.74
N ASP A 125 -11.62 -8.34 1.97
CA ASP A 125 -10.84 -8.66 3.18
C ASP A 125 -10.54 -10.16 3.30
N LEU A 126 -11.53 -10.99 2.98
CA LEU A 126 -11.38 -12.44 3.00
C LEU A 126 -10.43 -12.88 1.89
N GLU A 127 -10.55 -12.31 0.70
CA GLU A 127 -9.66 -12.55 -0.43
C GLU A 127 -8.21 -12.18 -0.09
N MET A 128 -7.96 -10.99 0.48
CA MET A 128 -6.63 -10.59 0.96
C MET A 128 -6.10 -11.55 2.04
N SER A 129 -6.96 -11.98 2.97
CA SER A 129 -6.56 -12.92 4.02
C SER A 129 -6.21 -14.29 3.43
N THR A 130 -6.98 -14.77 2.46
CA THR A 130 -6.71 -16.02 1.73
C THR A 130 -5.40 -15.93 0.97
N MET A 131 -5.14 -14.83 0.25
CA MET A 131 -3.89 -14.58 -0.47
C MET A 131 -2.69 -14.69 0.48
N ILE A 132 -2.73 -13.99 1.62
CA ILE A 132 -1.66 -14.04 2.62
C ILE A 132 -1.47 -15.50 3.08
N ASN A 133 -2.54 -16.17 3.51
CA ASN A 133 -2.44 -17.55 4.01
C ASN A 133 -1.92 -18.54 2.96
N SER A 134 -2.30 -18.41 1.68
CA SER A 134 -1.80 -19.28 0.63
C SER A 134 -0.30 -19.14 0.43
N GLU A 135 0.22 -17.92 0.56
CA GLU A 135 1.65 -17.65 0.44
C GLU A 135 2.42 -18.21 1.65
N TRP A 136 1.88 -18.06 2.86
CA TRP A 136 2.44 -18.75 4.05
C TRP A 136 2.44 -20.27 3.92
N ILE A 137 1.37 -20.88 3.39
CA ILE A 137 1.28 -22.33 3.18
C ILE A 137 2.33 -22.82 2.18
N LYS A 138 2.57 -22.06 1.10
CA LYS A 138 3.64 -22.34 0.13
C LYS A 138 5.02 -22.28 0.80
N GLU A 139 5.26 -21.27 1.64
CA GLU A 139 6.53 -21.10 2.35
C GLU A 139 6.87 -22.31 3.24
N ILE A 140 5.88 -22.83 3.97
CA ILE A 140 6.05 -23.97 4.89
C ILE A 140 5.96 -25.34 4.19
N GLY A 141 5.77 -25.38 2.87
CA GLY A 141 5.78 -26.61 2.07
C GLY A 141 4.54 -27.49 2.25
N LEU A 142 3.38 -26.90 2.56
CA LEU A 142 2.11 -27.63 2.74
C LEU A 142 1.18 -27.56 1.50
N SER A 143 1.65 -27.00 0.38
CA SER A 143 0.89 -26.80 -0.87
C SER A 143 0.95 -28.01 -1.82
#